data_AF-L0FAR8-F1
#
_entry.id   AF-L0FAR8-F1
#
_cell.length_a   1.000
_cell.length_b   1.000
_cell.length_c   1.000
_cell.angle_alpha   90.00
_cell.angle_beta   90.00
_cell.angle_gamma   90.00
#
_symmetry.space_group_name_H-M   'P 1'
#
loop_
_entity.id
_entity.type
_entity.pdbx_description
1 polymer ?
#
loop_
_entity_poly.entity_id
_entity_poly.type
_entity_poly.pdbx_seq_one_letter_code
_entity_poly.pdbx_strand_id
1 'polypeptide(L)' 'MKRLEFNRFVESDFVCLRLLHVAKQEDHLGKRERIEKEFAVMIDDLMSIHLDYNNIGKQVVAIWQGYWMALSTLDIAE' A
#
# COMPACT_ATOMS: atom_id res chain seq x y z
N MET A 1 -4.39 8.08 9.57
CA MET A 1 -2.95 8.12 9.22
C MET A 1 -2.74 9.04 8.02
N LYS A 2 -1.64 9.79 7.91
CA LYS A 2 -1.38 10.66 6.72
C LYS A 2 -1.10 9.81 5.47
N ARG A 3 -1.23 10.39 4.27
CA ARG A 3 -0.90 9.76 2.97
C ARG A 3 0.61 9.47 2.92
N LEU A 4 1.00 8.44 2.16
CA LEU A 4 2.40 8.12 1.90
C LEU A 4 3.04 9.19 1.01
N GLU A 5 4.28 9.56 1.33
CA GLU A 5 5.12 10.44 0.52
C GLU A 5 6.25 9.62 -0.10
N PHE A 6 6.15 9.32 -1.39
CA PHE A 6 7.14 8.50 -2.12
C PHE A 6 8.43 9.27 -2.49
N ASN A 7 8.53 10.52 -2.05
CA ASN A 7 9.75 11.34 -2.11
C ASN A 7 10.91 10.74 -1.30
N ARG A 8 10.59 9.77 -0.44
CA ARG A 8 11.52 8.97 0.37
C ARG A 8 11.12 7.50 0.23
N PHE A 9 12.07 6.61 0.43
CA PHE A 9 11.79 5.18 0.44
C PHE A 9 10.75 4.83 1.50
N VAL A 10 9.76 4.03 1.12
CA VAL A 10 8.69 3.54 1.99
C VAL A 10 8.93 2.07 2.32
N GLU A 11 8.87 1.71 3.60
CA GLU A 11 9.01 0.33 4.08
C GLU A 11 7.72 -0.47 3.92
N SER A 12 7.85 -1.78 3.65
CA SER A 12 6.73 -2.71 3.45
C SER A 12 5.80 -2.78 4.66
N ASP A 13 6.34 -2.75 5.87
CA ASP A 13 5.57 -2.83 7.11
C ASP A 13 4.66 -1.62 7.28
N PHE A 14 5.16 -0.43 6.89
CA PHE A 14 4.36 0.78 6.90
C PHE A 14 3.25 0.73 5.85
N VAL A 15 3.54 0.21 4.65
CA VAL A 15 2.53 -0.02 3.61
C VAL A 15 1.44 -0.96 4.13
N CYS A 16 1.81 -2.08 4.76
CA CYS A 16 0.88 -3.02 5.36
C CYS A 16 -0.05 -2.34 6.38
N LEU A 17 0.53 -1.60 7.34
CA LEU A 17 -0.24 -0.85 8.34
C LEU A 17 -1.20 0.16 7.70
N ARG A 18 -0.78 0.83 6.62
CA ARG A 18 -1.63 1.77 5.88
C ARG A 18 -2.81 1.06 5.22
N LEU A 19 -2.57 -0.04 4.52
CA LEU A 19 -3.61 -0.81 3.85
C LEU A 19 -4.64 -1.33 4.85
N LEU A 20 -4.19 -1.91 5.97
CA LEU A 20 -5.07 -2.36 7.05
C LEU A 20 -5.83 -1.22 7.73
N HIS A 21 -5.20 -0.04 7.86
CA HIS A 21 -5.88 1.14 8.39
C HIS A 21 -7.02 1.60 7.47
N VAL A 22 -6.76 1.72 6.17
CA VAL A 22 -7.78 2.11 5.18
C VAL A 22 -8.89 1.06 5.09
N ALA A 23 -8.53 -0.22 5.17
CA ALA A 23 -9.50 -1.30 5.20
C ALA A 23 -10.48 -1.20 6.40
N LYS A 24 -10.12 -0.52 7.49
CA LYS A 24 -11.00 -0.32 8.66
C LYS A 24 -11.86 0.95 8.60
N GLN A 25 -11.60 1.87 7.68
CA GLN A 25 -12.26 3.18 7.64
C GLN A 25 -13.43 3.27 6.66
N GLU A 26 -13.55 2.35 5.71
CA GLU A 26 -14.44 2.49 4.55
C GLU A 26 -15.56 1.44 4.48
N ASP A 27 -16.79 1.75 4.88
CA ASP A 27 -17.80 0.70 5.16
C ASP A 27 -18.60 0.18 3.95
N HIS A 28 -18.41 0.73 2.75
CA HIS A 28 -19.22 0.38 1.58
C HIS A 28 -18.61 -0.69 0.65
N LEU A 29 -17.37 -1.12 0.89
CA LEU A 29 -16.66 -2.15 0.11
C LEU A 29 -16.22 -3.33 1.01
N GLY A 30 -15.94 -4.49 0.42
CA GLY A 30 -15.30 -5.59 1.15
C GLY A 30 -13.89 -5.20 1.64
N LYS A 31 -13.40 -5.73 2.77
CA LYS A 31 -12.07 -5.37 3.32
C LYS A 31 -10.96 -5.55 2.29
N ARG A 32 -11.00 -6.65 1.53
CA ARG A 32 -10.06 -6.93 0.44
C ARG A 32 -10.13 -5.88 -0.68
N GLU A 33 -11.32 -5.53 -1.13
CA GLU A 33 -11.53 -4.51 -2.18
C GLU A 33 -10.99 -3.14 -1.74
N ARG A 34 -11.14 -2.78 -0.45
CA ARG A 34 -10.55 -1.54 0.11
C ARG A 34 -9.02 -1.56 0.03
N ILE A 35 -8.40 -2.70 0.36
CA ILE A 35 -6.94 -2.87 0.27
C ILE A 35 -6.48 -2.76 -1.19
N GLU A 36 -7.13 -3.47 -2.11
CA GLU A 36 -6.78 -3.46 -3.54
C GLU A 36 -6.93 -2.05 -4.15
N LYS A 37 -7.98 -1.31 -3.75
CA LYS A 37 -8.17 0.09 -4.13
C LYS A 37 -7.04 0.99 -3.63
N GLU A 38 -6.67 0.89 -2.35
CA GLU A 38 -5.58 1.71 -1.79
C GLU A 38 -4.21 1.33 -2.39
N PHE A 39 -3.98 0.03 -2.66
CA PHE A 39 -2.80 -0.44 -3.37
C PHE A 39 -2.68 0.21 -4.76
N ALA A 40 -3.77 0.26 -5.53
CA ALA A 40 -3.79 0.92 -6.83
C ALA A 40 -3.44 2.41 -6.73
N VAL A 41 -3.99 3.12 -5.73
CA VAL A 41 -3.67 4.53 -5.47
C VAL A 41 -2.19 4.73 -5.13
N MET A 42 -1.60 3.85 -4.32
CA MET A 42 -0.17 3.92 -3.99
C MET A 42 0.74 3.73 -5.22
N ILE A 43 0.37 2.84 -6.13
CA ILE A 43 1.11 2.63 -7.38
C ILE A 43 0.99 3.87 -8.28
N ASP A 44 -0.21 4.42 -8.44
CA ASP A 44 -0.42 5.64 -9.23
C ASP A 44 0.38 6.82 -8.66
N ASP A 45 0.37 7.00 -7.34
CA ASP A 45 1.15 8.01 -6.63
C ASP A 45 2.65 7.84 -6.86
N LEU A 46 3.17 6.62 -6.77
CA LEU A 46 4.58 6.33 -7.04
C LEU A 46 4.95 6.60 -8.51
N MET A 47 4.07 6.31 -9.45
CA MET A 47 4.33 6.55 -10.87
C MET A 47 4.21 8.04 -11.24
N SER A 48 3.49 8.83 -10.43
CA SER A 48 3.33 10.27 -10.63
C SER A 48 4.54 11.11 -10.24
N ILE A 49 5.52 10.53 -9.52
CA ILE A 49 6.73 11.23 -9.09
C ILE A 49 7.92 10.99 -10.03
N HIS A 50 8.69 12.04 -10.29
CA HIS A 50 9.96 11.93 -11.02
C HIS A 50 11.06 11.42 -10.10
N LEU A 51 11.37 10.12 -10.20
CA LEU A 51 12.50 9.47 -9.53
C LEU A 51 13.40 8.77 -10.54
N ASP A 52 14.68 8.59 -10.17
CA ASP A 52 15.57 7.68 -10.88
C ASP A 52 14.97 6.26 -10.89
N TYR A 53 15.03 5.59 -12.04
CA TYR A 53 14.39 4.28 -12.28
C TYR A 53 14.73 3.22 -11.21
N ASN A 54 15.98 3.18 -10.72
CA ASN A 54 16.41 2.25 -9.67
C ASN A 54 15.74 2.48 -8.32
N ASN A 55 15.27 3.70 -8.05
CA ASN A 55 14.54 4.04 -6.83
C ASN A 55 13.05 3.67 -6.97
N ILE A 56 12.47 3.78 -8.17
CA ILE A 56 11.09 3.35 -8.44
C ILE A 56 10.95 1.84 -8.24
N GLY A 57 11.83 1.03 -8.84
CA GLY A 57 11.75 -0.43 -8.73
C GLY A 57 11.77 -0.93 -7.27
N LYS A 58 12.63 -0.36 -6.43
CA LYS A 58 12.68 -0.68 -4.99
C LYS A 58 11.39 -0.31 -4.27
N GLN A 59 10.80 0.84 -4.59
CA GLN A 59 9.55 1.27 -3.99
C GLN A 59 8.36 0.42 -4.45
N VAL A 60 8.29 0.03 -5.73
CA VAL A 60 7.28 -0.91 -6.22
C VAL A 60 7.34 -2.23 -5.45
N VAL A 61 8.53 -2.78 -5.24
CA VAL A 61 8.72 -4.02 -4.48
C VAL A 61 8.25 -3.87 -3.04
N ALA A 62 8.59 -2.75 -2.37
CA ALA A 62 8.15 -2.49 -1.00
C ALA A 62 6.62 -2.36 -0.88
N ILE A 63 5.97 -1.66 -1.83
CA ILE A 63 4.51 -1.54 -1.88
C ILE A 63 3.87 -2.93 -2.09
N TRP A 64 4.41 -3.72 -3.03
CA TRP A 64 3.93 -5.07 -3.32
C TRP A 64 4.07 -6.01 -2.12
N GLN A 65 5.19 -5.97 -1.41
CA GLN A 65 5.40 -6.74 -0.17
C GLN A 65 4.39 -6.34 0.92
N GLY A 66 4.20 -5.04 1.15
CA GLY A 66 3.22 -4.56 2.12
C GLY A 66 1.78 -4.96 1.78
N TYR A 67 1.44 -5.00 0.49
CA TYR A 67 0.16 -5.52 0.01
C TYR A 67 -0.05 -7.00 0.36
N TRP A 68 0.92 -7.86 0.07
CA TRP A 68 0.83 -9.28 0.43
C TRP A 68 0.70 -9.50 1.94
N MET A 69 1.48 -8.77 2.74
CA MET A 69 1.38 -8.83 4.20
C MET A 69 -0.02 -8.44 4.70
N ALA A 70 -0.63 -7.41 4.11
CA ALA A 70 -1.95 -6.96 4.49
C ALA A 70 -3.03 -7.99 4.13
N LEU A 71 -2.94 -8.63 2.96
CA LEU A 71 -3.83 -9.73 2.58
C LEU A 71 -3.69 -10.94 3.51
N SER A 72 -2.47 -11.41 3.78
CA SER A 72 -2.25 -12.52 4.70
C SER A 72 -2.75 -12.22 6.12
N THR A 73 -2.69 -10.96 6.55
CA THR A 73 -3.24 -10.52 7.84
C THR A 73 -4.76 -10.57 7.86
N LEU A 74 -5.43 -10.25 6.74
CA LEU A 74 -6.88 -10.42 6.62
C LEU A 74 -7.26 -11.91 6.67
N ASP A 75 -6.55 -12.76 5.94
CA ASP A 75 -6.83 -14.20 5.86
C ASP A 75 -6.69 -14.91 7.23
N ILE A 76 -5.83 -14.42 8.13
CA ILE A 76 -5.70 -14.95 9.50
C ILE A 76 -6.85 -14.48 10.42
N ALA A 77 -7.47 -13.34 10.10
CA ALA A 77 -8.48 -12.70 10.94
C ALA A 77 -9.93 -13.12 10.60
N GLU A 78 -10.13 -13.87 9.51
CA GLU A 78 -11.41 -14.47 9.08
C GLU A 78 -11.46 -15.97 9.43
#